data_AF-A0A3M1L7E5-F1
#
_entry.id   AF-A0A3M1L7E5-F1
#
_cell.length_a   1.000
_cell.length_b   1.000
_cell.length_c   1.000
_cell.angle_alpha   90.00
_cell.angle_beta   90.00
_cell.angle_gamma   90.00
#
_symmetry.space_group_name_H-M   'P 1'
#
loop_
_entity.id
_entity.type
_entity.pdbx_description
1 polymer ?
#
loop_
_entity_poly.entity_id
_entity_poly.type
_entity_poly.pdbx_seq_one_letter_code
_entity_poly.pdbx_strand_id
1 'polypeptide(L)' 'MQQLKQQLEEELATVTWNSLTDHAKRDGIIIIDSALNLIEAGIAIATDNSSLVQGWIEKKLITKPS' A
#
# COMPACT_ATOMS: atom_id res chain seq x y z
N MET A 1 -1.73 17.01 -1.72
CA MET A 1 -2.56 15.80 -1.95
C MET A 1 -2.70 15.44 -3.43
N GLN A 2 -3.13 16.36 -4.31
CA GLN A 2 -3.23 16.05 -5.76
C GLN A 2 -1.90 15.61 -6.39
N GLN A 3 -0.78 16.25 -6.03
CA GLN A 3 0.55 15.84 -6.51
C GLN A 3 0.94 14.43 -6.06
N LEU A 4 0.61 14.04 -4.83
CA LEU A 4 0.93 12.69 -4.32
C LEU A 4 0.12 11.62 -5.05
N LYS A 5 -1.18 11.88 -5.26
CA LYS A 5 -2.04 10.97 -6.03
C LYS A 5 -1.51 10.77 -7.45
N GLN A 6 -1.22 11.88 -8.14
CA GLN A 6 -0.68 11.85 -9.50
C GLN A 6 0.65 11.08 -9.56
N GLN A 7 1.56 11.34 -8.63
CA GLN A 7 2.84 10.64 -8.57
C GLN A 7 2.64 9.13 -8.40
N LEU A 8 1.76 8.70 -7.49
CA LEU A 8 1.46 7.28 -7.28
C LEU A 8 0.79 6.64 -8.51
N GLU A 9 -0.07 7.36 -9.23
CA GLU A 9 -0.70 6.88 -10.47
C GLU A 9 0.34 6.72 -11.60
N GLU A 10 1.31 7.62 -11.70
CA GLU A 10 2.39 7.56 -12.70
C GLU A 10 3.41 6.44 -12.38
N GLU A 11 3.71 6.21 -11.11
CA GLU A 11 4.65 5.19 -10.65
C GLU A 11 4.01 3.79 -10.52
N LEU A 12 2.68 3.69 -10.60
CA LEU A 12 1.98 2.41 -10.53
C LEU A 12 2.39 1.51 -11.70
N ALA A 13 3.05 0.41 -11.36
CA ALA A 13 3.53 -0.55 -12.35
C ALA A 13 3.26 -2.00 -11.92
N THR A 14 3.09 -2.86 -12.92
CA THR A 14 3.14 -4.31 -12.69
C THR A 14 4.60 -4.74 -12.62
N VAL A 15 5.01 -5.31 -11.48
CA VAL A 15 6.37 -5.78 -11.24
C VAL A 15 6.39 -7.24 -10.83
N THR A 16 7.53 -7.89 -11.03
CA THR A 16 7.73 -9.26 -10.54
C THR A 16 8.04 -9.27 -9.04
N TRP A 17 7.69 -10.35 -8.34
CA TRP A 17 8.02 -10.51 -6.93
C TRP A 17 9.53 -10.39 -6.64
N ASN A 18 10.38 -10.85 -7.57
CA ASN A 18 11.83 -10.75 -7.44
C ASN A 18 12.30 -9.29 -7.23
N SER A 19 11.65 -8.34 -7.88
CA SER A 19 11.94 -6.89 -7.74
C SER A 19 11.61 -6.35 -6.34
N LEU A 20 10.74 -7.03 -5.58
CA LEU A 20 10.30 -6.63 -4.24
C LEU A 20 11.05 -7.35 -3.11
N THR A 21 11.88 -8.34 -3.41
CA THR A 21 12.53 -9.21 -2.41
C THR A 21 13.24 -8.44 -1.30
N ASP A 22 14.01 -7.40 -1.63
CA ASP A 22 14.72 -6.61 -0.61
C ASP A 22 13.80 -5.74 0.25
N HIS A 23 12.64 -5.37 -0.30
CA HIS A 23 11.58 -4.71 0.47
C HIS A 23 10.90 -5.72 1.40
N ALA A 24 10.67 -6.95 0.95
CA ALA A 24 10.12 -8.03 1.77
C ALA A 24 11.01 -8.31 2.99
N LYS A 25 12.34 -8.44 2.77
CA LYS A 25 13.33 -8.66 3.84
C LYS A 25 13.35 -7.58 4.92
N ARG A 26 12.97 -6.34 4.56
CA ARG A 26 12.90 -5.20 5.48
C ARG A 26 11.52 -5.01 6.10
N ASP A 27 10.62 -5.97 5.93
CA ASP A 27 9.21 -5.85 6.32
C ASP A 27 8.55 -4.59 5.71
N GLY A 28 8.91 -4.25 4.47
CA GLY A 28 8.42 -3.06 3.77
C GLY A 28 7.25 -3.32 2.82
N ILE A 29 6.77 -4.56 2.73
CA ILE A 29 5.66 -4.94 1.84
C ILE A 29 4.36 -4.96 2.61
N ILE A 30 3.32 -4.45 1.95
CA ILE A 30 1.95 -4.43 2.43
C ILE A 30 1.08 -5.04 1.32
N ILE A 31 0.24 -5.99 1.68
CA ILE A 31 -0.76 -6.59 0.81
C ILE A 31 -2.06 -5.82 0.99
N ILE A 32 -2.64 -5.36 -0.12
CA ILE A 32 -3.92 -4.66 -0.17
C ILE A 32 -4.97 -5.60 -0.75
N ASP A 33 -6.10 -5.76 -0.05
CA ASP A 33 -7.24 -6.54 -0.54
C ASP A 33 -7.82 -5.88 -1.80
N SER A 34 -8.29 -6.71 -2.75
CA SER A 34 -8.91 -6.27 -4.00
C SER A 34 -10.15 -5.37 -3.84
N ALA A 35 -10.78 -5.37 -2.66
CA ALA A 35 -11.88 -4.47 -2.31
C ALA A 35 -11.42 -3.02 -2.08
N LEU A 36 -10.11 -2.77 -1.95
CA LEU A 36 -9.52 -1.44 -1.80
C LEU A 36 -8.80 -1.00 -3.07
N ASN A 37 -8.83 0.31 -3.32
CA ASN A 37 -8.01 0.92 -4.36
C ASN A 37 -6.58 1.12 -3.84
N LEU A 38 -5.59 0.62 -4.59
CA LEU A 38 -4.17 0.67 -4.21
C LEU A 38 -3.64 2.10 -4.06
N ILE A 39 -4.09 3.04 -4.90
CA ILE A 39 -3.67 4.45 -4.83
C ILE A 39 -4.25 5.11 -3.58
N GLU A 40 -5.54 4.91 -3.31
CA GLU A 40 -6.18 5.48 -2.12
C GLU A 40 -5.58 4.92 -0.82
N ALA A 41 -5.26 3.62 -0.80
CA ALA A 41 -4.53 3.01 0.31
C ALA A 41 -3.12 3.60 0.45
N GLY A 42 -2.39 3.77 -0.65
CA GLY A 42 -1.06 4.38 -0.67
C GLY A 42 -1.05 5.81 -0.14
N ILE A 43 -2.03 6.64 -0.54
CA ILE A 43 -2.18 8.01 -0.03
C ILE A 43 -2.43 7.99 1.48
N ALA A 44 -3.39 7.20 1.95
CA ALA A 44 -3.73 7.15 3.37
C ALA A 44 -2.54 6.74 4.24
N ILE A 45 -1.73 5.77 3.79
CA ILE A 45 -0.49 5.35 4.46
C ILE A 45 0.55 6.47 4.44
N ALA A 46 0.82 7.06 3.27
CA ALA A 46 1.83 8.10 3.11
C ALA A 46 1.51 9.39 3.89
N THR A 47 0.23 9.68 4.14
CA THR A 47 -0.22 10.83 4.94
C THR A 47 -0.42 10.51 6.42
N ASP A 48 -0.04 9.31 6.88
CA ASP A 48 -0.23 8.85 8.26
C ASP A 48 -1.69 8.94 8.75
N ASN A 49 -2.64 8.56 7.90
CA ASN A 49 -4.06 8.48 8.28
C ASN A 49 -4.33 7.20 9.09
N SER A 50 -3.74 7.15 10.28
CA SER A 50 -3.73 6.00 11.18
C SER A 50 -5.13 5.48 11.54
N SER A 51 -6.11 6.37 11.73
CA SER A 51 -7.50 6.00 12.03
C SER A 51 -8.13 5.15 10.91
N LEU A 52 -7.99 5.60 9.66
CA LEU A 52 -8.52 4.88 8.50
C LEU A 52 -7.77 3.56 8.27
N VAL A 53 -6.43 3.63 8.33
CA VAL A 53 -5.56 2.47 8.10
C VAL A 53 -5.75 1.39 9.17
N GLN A 54 -5.89 1.77 10.44
CA GLN A 54 -6.20 0.84 11.52
C GLN A 54 -7.52 0.11 11.27
N GLY A 55 -8.56 0.82 10.82
CA GLY A 55 -9.83 0.19 10.45
C GLY A 55 -9.71 -0.83 9.32
N TRP A 56 -8.77 -0.63 8.38
CA TRP A 56 -8.49 -1.62 7.34
C TRP A 56 -7.71 -2.82 7.86
N ILE A 57 -6.75 -2.61 8.76
CA ILE A 57 -5.99 -3.69 9.42
C ILE A 57 -6.93 -4.59 10.23
N GLU A 58 -7.81 -4.00 11.04
CA GLU A 58 -8.79 -4.75 11.85
C GLU A 58 -9.73 -5.60 10.99
N LYS A 59 -10.07 -5.11 9.80
CA LYS A 59 -10.91 -5.81 8.81
C LYS A 59 -10.13 -6.76 7.91
N LYS A 60 -8.81 -6.89 8.09
CA LYS A 60 -7.89 -7.67 7.24
C LYS A 60 -7.91 -7.25 5.76
N LEU A 61 -8.26 -6.01 5.47
CA LEU A 61 -8.19 -5.44 4.11
C LEU A 61 -6.77 -5.00 3.76
N ILE A 62 -5.91 -4.86 4.76
CA ILE A 62 -4.49 -4.59 4.61
C ILE A 62 -3.72 -5.50 5.56
N THR A 63 -2.73 -6.24 5.05
CA THR A 63 -1.93 -7.19 5.83
C THR A 63 -0.46 -7.17 5.43
N LYS A 64 0.39 -7.81 6.23
CA LYS A 64 1.75 -8.16 5.83
C LYS A 64 1.76 -9.44 4.99
N PRO A 65 2.70 -9.60 4.05
CA PRO A 65 2.99 -10.91 3.48
C PRO A 65 3.54 -11.82 4.58
N SER A 66 2.90 -12.97 4.78
CA SER A 66 3.32 -14.03 5.70
C SER A 66 4.50 -14.83 5.16
#